data_AF-A0AAQ2Z6Y1-F1
#
_entry.id   AF-A0AAQ2Z6Y1-F1
#
_cell.length_a   1.000
_cell.length_b   1.000
_cell.length_c   1.000
_cell.angle_alpha   90.00
_cell.angle_beta   90.00
_cell.angle_gamma   90.00
#
_symmetry.space_group_name_H-M   'P 1'
#
loop_
_entity.id
_entity.type
_entity.pdbx_description
1 polymer ?
#
loop_
_entity_poly.entity_id
_entity_poly.type
_entity_poly.pdbx_seq_one_letter_code
_entity_poly.pdbx_strand_id
1 'polypeptide(L)'
;MDEKEVYEICMGVDSIIADKLTESIVVGTSYDMLEAHYGILPISRRSFYRRKGTAQRLMRQRMAHLVEEKNGQYMIVWGREE
;
A
#
# COMPACT_ATOMS: atom_id res chain seq x y z
N MET A 1 -9.97 -3.20 -0.44
CA MET A 1 -9.58 -1.87 -0.97
C MET A 1 -9.58 -1.99 -2.50
N ASP A 2 -10.09 -1.00 -3.23
CA ASP A 2 -10.16 -1.06 -4.70
C ASP A 2 -8.77 -0.90 -5.35
N GLU A 3 -8.52 -1.55 -6.48
CA GLU A 3 -7.23 -1.48 -7.18
C GLU A 3 -6.85 -0.03 -7.55
N LYS A 4 -7.83 0.78 -7.97
CA LYS A 4 -7.59 2.19 -8.29
C LYS A 4 -7.15 2.97 -7.07
N GLU A 5 -7.73 2.70 -5.90
CA GLU A 5 -7.34 3.37 -4.66
C GLU A 5 -5.92 2.98 -4.23
N VAL A 6 -5.55 1.70 -4.41
CA VAL A 6 -4.18 1.22 -4.17
C VAL A 6 -3.20 1.95 -5.09
N TYR A 7 -3.55 2.06 -6.37
CA TYR A 7 -2.75 2.76 -7.36
C TYR A 7 -2.54 4.24 -7.02
N GLU A 8 -3.59 4.96 -6.62
CA GLU A 8 -3.50 6.37 -6.23
C GLU A 8 -2.55 6.57 -5.03
N ILE A 9 -2.58 5.67 -4.04
CA ILE A 9 -1.65 5.71 -2.91
C ILE A 9 -0.22 5.41 -3.38
N CYS A 10 -0.03 4.39 -4.22
CA CYS A 10 1.27 4.04 -4.77
C CYS A 10 1.87 5.17 -5.60
N MET A 11 1.05 5.88 -6.39
CA MET A 11 1.42 7.09 -7.13
C MET A 11 1.93 8.21 -6.21
N GLY A 12 1.27 8.40 -5.06
CA GLY A 12 1.71 9.36 -4.04
C GLY A 12 3.01 8.98 -3.32
N VAL A 13 3.32 7.68 -3.23
CA VAL A 13 4.56 7.17 -2.62
C VAL A 13 5.74 7.25 -3.59
N ASP A 14 5.56 6.78 -4.81
CA ASP A 14 6.56 6.85 -5.87
C ASP A 14 5.88 6.65 -7.24
N SER A 15 5.79 7.73 -8.01
CA SER A 15 5.13 7.72 -9.32
C SER A 15 5.89 6.93 -10.38
N ILE A 16 7.20 6.67 -10.22
CA ILE A 16 8.01 5.95 -11.22
C ILE A 16 7.71 4.44 -11.16
N ILE A 17 7.45 3.92 -9.96
CA ILE A 17 7.22 2.49 -9.75
C ILE A 17 5.80 2.16 -9.28
N ALA A 18 4.87 3.11 -9.39
CA ALA A 18 3.52 2.98 -8.85
C ALA A 18 2.79 1.73 -9.35
N ASP A 19 2.88 1.43 -10.66
CA ASP A 19 2.31 0.22 -11.25
C ASP A 19 2.85 -1.05 -10.58
N LYS A 20 4.18 -1.10 -10.35
CA LYS A 20 4.86 -2.28 -9.80
C LYS A 20 4.58 -2.45 -8.31
N LEU A 21 4.45 -1.35 -7.58
CA LEU A 21 3.98 -1.38 -6.19
C LEU A 21 2.54 -1.87 -6.10
N THR A 22 1.68 -1.39 -7.00
CA THR A 22 0.26 -1.77 -7.07
C THR A 22 0.14 -3.26 -7.35
N GLU A 23 0.81 -3.76 -8.39
CA GLU A 23 0.83 -5.20 -8.72
C GLU A 23 1.35 -6.04 -7.54
N SER A 24 2.45 -5.62 -6.90
CA SER A 24 2.99 -6.34 -5.75
C SER A 24 2.06 -6.34 -4.52
N ILE A 25 1.19 -5.35 -4.36
CA ILE A 25 0.25 -5.26 -3.24
C ILE A 25 -1.04 -6.00 -3.54
N VAL A 26 -1.60 -5.84 -4.75
CA VAL A 26 -2.88 -6.44 -5.17
C VAL A 26 -2.71 -7.91 -5.53
N VAL A 27 -1.73 -8.23 -6.37
CA VAL A 27 -1.50 -9.60 -6.89
C VAL A 27 -0.55 -10.39 -5.97
N GLY A 28 0.29 -9.71 -5.22
CA GLY A 28 1.31 -10.35 -4.37
C GLY A 28 2.61 -10.69 -5.10
N THR A 29 2.80 -10.19 -6.34
CA THR A 29 4.04 -10.40 -7.11
C THR A 29 5.27 -9.92 -6.32
N SER A 30 6.31 -10.76 -6.24
CA SER A 30 7.55 -10.40 -5.55
C SER A 30 8.42 -9.47 -6.42
N TYR A 31 9.36 -8.75 -5.79
CA TYR A 31 10.32 -7.93 -6.52
C TYR A 31 11.08 -8.72 -7.60
N ASP A 32 11.49 -9.95 -7.26
CA ASP A 32 12.29 -10.78 -8.15
C ASP A 32 11.45 -11.27 -9.36
N MET A 33 10.15 -11.53 -9.16
CA MET A 33 9.22 -11.84 -10.25
C MET A 33 8.95 -10.63 -11.14
N LEU A 34 8.83 -9.43 -10.54
CA LEU A 34 8.66 -8.19 -11.30
C LEU A 34 9.88 -7.91 -12.19
N GLU A 35 11.09 -8.12 -11.68
CA GLU A 35 12.31 -7.98 -12.50
C GLU A 35 12.38 -9.03 -13.61
N ALA A 36 11.95 -10.26 -13.36
CA ALA A 36 11.90 -11.31 -14.38
C ALA A 36 10.91 -10.96 -15.50
N HIS A 37 9.79 -10.30 -15.19
CA HIS A 37 8.74 -9.96 -16.15
C HIS A 37 9.01 -8.65 -16.90
N TYR A 38 9.50 -7.62 -16.21
CA TYR A 38 9.67 -6.27 -16.74
C TYR A 38 11.13 -5.87 -16.99
N GLY A 39 12.09 -6.73 -16.64
CA GLY A 39 13.51 -6.39 -16.64
C GLY A 39 13.92 -5.60 -15.40
N ILE A 40 15.13 -5.05 -15.43
CA ILE A 40 15.74 -4.35 -14.29
C ILE A 40 14.85 -3.16 -13.89
N LEU A 41 14.36 -3.17 -12.64
CA LEU A 41 13.56 -2.08 -12.11
C LEU A 41 14.44 -0.87 -11.77
N PRO A 42 13.95 0.37 -11.93
CA PRO A 42 14.70 1.59 -11.63
C PRO A 42 14.77 1.89 -10.11
N ILE A 43 14.86 0.85 -9.29
CA ILE A 43 14.90 0.92 -7.84
C ILE A 43 15.60 -0.33 -7.30
N SER A 44 16.31 -0.22 -6.18
CA SER A 44 16.82 -1.41 -5.52
C SER A 44 15.72 -2.19 -4.79
N ARG A 45 15.89 -3.51 -4.69
CA ARG A 45 15.01 -4.41 -3.91
C ARG A 45 14.66 -3.89 -2.52
N ARG A 46 15.66 -3.40 -1.77
CA ARG A 46 15.44 -2.84 -0.42
C ARG A 46 14.55 -1.60 -0.44
N SER A 47 14.82 -0.68 -1.36
CA SER A 47 14.05 0.55 -1.51
C SER A 47 12.62 0.28 -1.97
N PHE A 48 12.42 -0.76 -2.80
CA PHE A 48 11.10 -1.24 -3.22
C PHE A 48 10.26 -1.68 -2.02
N TYR A 49 10.77 -2.62 -1.21
CA TYR A 49 10.02 -3.09 -0.03
C TYR A 49 9.78 -2.01 1.02
N ARG A 50 10.68 -1.03 1.16
CA ARG A 50 10.44 0.14 2.02
C ARG A 50 9.24 0.96 1.53
N ARG A 51 9.16 1.25 0.23
CA ARG A 51 8.03 1.99 -0.36
C ARG A 51 6.73 1.19 -0.30
N LYS A 52 6.79 -0.12 -0.55
CA LYS A 52 5.65 -1.03 -0.34
C LYS A 52 5.13 -0.94 1.09
N GLY A 53 6.03 -0.96 2.08
CA GLY A 53 5.66 -0.78 3.49
C GLY A 53 5.03 0.59 3.80
N THR A 54 5.54 1.67 3.18
CA THR A 54 4.93 3.02 3.29
C THR A 54 3.53 3.04 2.70
N ALA A 55 3.34 2.49 1.49
CA ALA A 55 2.04 2.43 0.82
C ALA A 55 1.02 1.66 1.68
N GLN A 56 1.39 0.47 2.17
CA GLN A 56 0.54 -0.33 3.06
C GLN A 56 0.22 0.38 4.38
N ARG A 57 1.15 1.20 4.91
CA ARG A 57 0.88 2.02 6.10
C ARG A 57 -0.15 3.11 5.80
N LEU A 58 -0.04 3.79 4.66
CA LEU A 58 -1.01 4.80 4.23
C LEU A 58 -2.39 4.19 4.00
N MET A 59 -2.46 2.99 3.41
CA MET A 59 -3.70 2.21 3.25
C MET A 59 -4.36 1.95 4.61
N ARG A 60 -3.60 1.43 5.59
CA ARG A 60 -4.12 1.21 6.95
C ARG A 60 -4.60 2.49 7.62
N GLN A 61 -3.89 3.60 7.42
CA GLN A 61 -4.29 4.91 7.95
C GLN A 61 -5.59 5.43 7.34
N ARG A 62 -5.83 5.19 6.05
CA ARG A 62 -7.12 5.53 5.41
C ARG A 62 -8.27 4.64 5.89
N MET A 63 -7.99 3.38 6.21
CA MET A 63 -8.99 2.45 6.78
C MET A 63 -9.26 2.66 8.28
N ALA A 64 -8.61 3.65 8.91
CA ALA A 64 -8.87 4.00 10.29
C ALA A 64 -10.13 4.87 10.40
N HIS A 65 -11.12 4.39 11.13
CA HIS A 65 -12.32 5.15 11.46
C HIS A 65 -12.25 5.61 12.92
N LEU A 66 -12.67 6.85 13.17
CA LEU A 66 -12.88 7.35 14.53
C LEU A 66 -14.33 7.04 14.93
N VAL A 67 -14.50 6.24 15.99
CA VAL A 67 -15.82 5.91 16.53
C VAL A 67 -15.98 6.61 17.88
N GLU A 68 -17.08 7.33 18.07
CA GLU A 68 -17.43 7.97 19.33
C GLU A 68 -18.12 6.99 20.26
N GLU A 69 -17.59 6.80 21.47
CA GLU A 69 -18.19 6.00 22.52
C GLU A 69 -19.28 6.79 23.29
N LYS A 70 -20.18 6.07 23.97
CA LYS A 70 -21.29 6.67 24.75
C LYS A 70 -20.84 7.59 25.90
N ASN A 71 -19.56 7.57 26.27
CA ASN A 71 -18.93 8.42 27.28
C ASN A 71 -18.31 9.71 26.69
N GLY A 72 -18.41 9.93 25.37
CA GLY A 72 -17.81 11.08 24.67
C GLY A 72 -16.33 10.91 24.31
N GLN A 73 -15.75 9.72 24.48
CA GLN A 73 -14.38 9.41 24.10
C GLN A 73 -14.33 8.86 22.66
N TYR A 74 -13.34 9.27 21.87
CA TYR A 74 -13.11 8.73 20.52
C TYR A 74 -12.10 7.59 20.53
N MET A 75 -12.39 6.50 19.83
CA MET A 75 -11.50 5.35 19.63
C MET A 75 -11.15 5.19 18.15
N ILE A 76 -9.87 4.90 17.85
CA ILE A 76 -9.43 4.53 16.51
C ILE A 76 -9.75 3.05 16.29
N VAL A 77 -10.65 2.79 15.35
CA VAL A 77 -10.97 1.44 14.89
C VAL A 77 -10.34 1.24 13.52
N TRP A 78 -9.49 0.23 13.41
CA TRP A 78 -8.91 -0.18 12.14
C TRP A 78 -9.88 -1.16 11.48
N GLY A 79 -10.31 -0.90 10.23
CA GLY A 79 -11.08 -1.87 9.47
C GLY A 79 -10.32 -3.19 9.38
N ARG A 80 -10.87 -4.28 9.93
CA ARG A 80 -10.34 -5.63 9.71
C ARG A 80 -10.72 -6.05 8.29
N GLU A 81 -9.78 -6.62 7.55
CA GLU A 81 -10.12 -7.49 6.42
C GLU A 81 -10.87 -8.70 7.00
N GLU A 82 -12.10 -8.90 6.55
CA GLU A 82 -12.94 -10.07 6.84
C GLU A 82 -12.64 -11.20 5.86
#